data_AF-A0A1R3IRA8-F1
#
_entry.id   AF-A0A1R3IRA8-F1
#
_cell.length_a   1.000
_cell.length_b   1.000
_cell.length_c   1.000
_cell.angle_alpha   90.00
_cell.angle_beta   90.00
_cell.angle_gamma   90.00
#
_symmetry.space_group_name_H-M   'P 1'
#
loop_
_entity.id
_entity.type
_entity.pdbx_description
1 polymer ?
#
loop_
_entity_poly.entity_id
_entity_poly.type
_entity_poly.pdbx_seq_one_letter_code
_entity_poly.pdbx_strand_id
1 'polypeptide(L)'
;MLPQKQAEEAIVSNFSETEHETREEDKETDEQHSMFSVKNFLWHGGSAWDAWFSCASNQVAQVLLTLPYSFSQLGMLSGILLQVFYGLMGSWTAYIISVLYIEYRSRKEKENVSFKNHVIQWFEVLDGLLGPYWKAVGLAFNCTFLLFGSVIQLIACASNIYYINDKLDKRTWTYIFGACCATTVFIPSFHNYRIWSFLGLGMTTYTAWYLAIAALIHGQADGVTHSGPQKLVLYFTGATNILYTFGGHAVTVEIMHAMWKPQKFKYIYLMATLYVFTLTLPSASAVYWAFGDQLLNHSNAFSLLPKTGWRDAAVILMLIHQFITFGFACTPLYFVWEKVIGMHDTRSICLRALARLPVVIPIWFLAIIFPFFGPINSAVGALLVSFTVYIIPALAHMLTYRKASARQNAAEKPPFFMPSWTAMYVFNAFVVVWVFVVGFGFGGWASMTNFIRQIDTFGLFAKCYQCKPPTPAGGAAAGAAAQHH
;
A
#
# COMPACT_ATOMS: atom_id res chain seq x y z
N MET A 1 -10.09 43.82 21.08
CA MET A 1 -9.60 43.70 19.69
C MET A 1 -10.14 42.40 19.12
N LEU A 2 -11.04 42.49 18.14
CA LEU A 2 -11.66 41.35 17.46
C LEU A 2 -10.65 40.71 16.49
N PRO A 3 -10.53 39.36 16.42
CA PRO A 3 -9.74 38.73 15.38
C PRO A 3 -10.52 38.69 14.07
N GLN A 4 -9.87 39.16 13.03
CA GLN A 4 -10.36 39.38 11.68
C GLN A 4 -10.53 38.03 10.94
N LYS A 5 -11.63 37.94 10.19
CA LYS A 5 -12.11 36.81 9.36
C LYS A 5 -11.00 35.98 8.69
N GLN A 6 -11.05 34.67 8.95
CA GLN A 6 -10.53 33.61 8.07
C GLN A 6 -11.36 33.57 6.78
N ALA A 7 -10.71 33.77 5.64
CA ALA A 7 -11.22 33.40 4.33
C ALA A 7 -10.08 32.69 3.59
N GLU A 8 -10.45 31.68 2.80
CA GLU A 8 -9.60 30.75 2.02
C GLU A 8 -8.91 29.62 2.78
N GLU A 9 -9.71 28.61 3.15
CA GLU A 9 -9.40 27.20 2.90
C GLU A 9 -10.73 26.51 2.52
N ALA A 10 -10.81 26.02 1.27
CA ALA A 10 -12.06 25.77 0.58
C ALA A 10 -12.56 24.31 0.60
N ILE A 11 -13.78 24.17 1.13
CA ILE A 11 -14.97 23.48 0.57
C ILE A 11 -15.00 21.93 0.54
N VAL A 12 -15.81 21.36 1.45
CA VAL A 12 -16.61 20.14 1.22
C VAL A 12 -18.08 20.39 1.62
N SER A 13 -18.95 20.22 0.62
CA SER A 13 -20.43 20.08 0.59
C SER A 13 -21.31 20.94 1.52
N ASN A 14 -21.87 22.03 0.97
CA ASN A 14 -23.21 22.52 1.35
C ASN A 14 -24.22 21.93 0.36
N PHE A 15 -24.99 20.91 0.78
CA PHE A 15 -26.23 20.52 0.10
C PHE A 15 -27.17 19.86 1.11
N SER A 16 -27.76 20.67 1.97
CA SER A 16 -28.96 20.27 2.73
C SER A 16 -29.94 21.40 3.03
N GLU A 17 -29.71 22.63 2.54
CA GLU A 17 -30.64 23.75 2.73
C GLU A 17 -30.58 24.69 1.53
N THR A 18 -31.39 24.46 0.50
CA THR A 18 -31.88 25.48 -0.46
C THR A 18 -32.77 24.82 -1.52
N GLU A 19 -33.88 24.21 -1.09
CA GLU A 19 -35.09 24.22 -1.91
C GLU A 19 -35.91 25.41 -1.43
N HIS A 20 -35.63 26.60 -1.97
CA HIS A 20 -36.55 27.73 -2.14
C HIS A 20 -35.73 28.94 -2.57
N GLU A 21 -36.20 29.61 -3.63
CA GLU A 21 -35.66 30.87 -4.20
C GLU A 21 -34.38 30.64 -5.05
N THR A 22 -34.29 30.97 -6.34
CA THR A 22 -34.89 32.09 -7.07
C THR A 22 -34.82 31.78 -8.57
N ARG A 23 -35.86 32.20 -9.28
CA ARG A 23 -35.99 32.26 -10.74
C ARG A 23 -35.24 33.52 -11.25
N GLU A 24 -34.78 33.46 -12.49
CA GLU A 24 -34.38 34.59 -13.37
C GLU A 24 -32.97 35.18 -13.15
N GLU A 25 -32.03 34.81 -14.03
CA GLU A 25 -31.48 35.68 -15.10
C GLU A 25 -30.29 34.98 -15.78
N ASP A 26 -30.56 34.35 -16.93
CA ASP A 26 -29.56 33.85 -17.87
C ASP A 26 -29.30 34.92 -18.95
N LYS A 27 -28.01 35.25 -19.17
CA LYS A 27 -27.35 35.45 -20.48
C LYS A 27 -26.05 36.26 -20.33
N GLU A 28 -24.93 35.61 -20.01
CA GLU A 28 -23.57 36.01 -20.47
C GLU A 28 -22.43 35.04 -20.06
N THR A 29 -22.70 33.75 -19.80
CA THR A 29 -21.75 32.88 -19.04
C THR A 29 -21.25 31.61 -19.75
N ASP A 30 -21.39 31.48 -21.08
CA ASP A 30 -21.10 30.19 -21.74
C ASP A 30 -19.61 29.85 -21.94
N GLU A 31 -18.69 30.81 -21.97
CA GLU A 31 -17.25 30.50 -22.16
C GLU A 31 -16.48 30.31 -20.83
N GLN A 32 -16.89 30.97 -19.74
CA GLN A 32 -16.28 30.76 -18.42
C GLN A 32 -16.75 29.46 -17.74
N HIS A 33 -17.96 28.97 -18.05
CA HIS A 33 -18.49 27.74 -17.47
C HIS A 33 -17.70 26.49 -17.91
N SER A 34 -17.16 26.46 -19.13
CA SER A 34 -16.40 25.29 -19.63
C SER A 34 -15.06 25.11 -18.91
N MET A 35 -14.29 26.20 -18.72
CA MET A 35 -13.00 26.14 -18.03
C MET A 35 -13.15 25.95 -16.51
N PHE A 36 -14.21 26.50 -15.91
CA PHE A 36 -14.56 26.29 -14.51
C PHE A 36 -15.13 24.88 -14.27
N SER A 37 -15.84 24.31 -15.24
CA SER A 37 -16.35 22.93 -15.21
C SER A 37 -15.23 21.89 -15.31
N VAL A 38 -14.23 22.08 -16.18
CA VAL A 38 -13.07 21.17 -16.26
C VAL A 38 -12.22 21.27 -14.99
N LYS A 39 -12.01 22.47 -14.44
CA LYS A 39 -11.36 22.62 -13.14
C LYS A 39 -12.18 21.97 -12.02
N ASN A 40 -13.48 22.25 -11.89
CA ASN A 40 -14.29 21.63 -10.84
C ASN A 40 -14.42 20.11 -11.02
N PHE A 41 -14.45 19.61 -12.25
CA PHE A 41 -14.47 18.17 -12.53
C PHE A 41 -13.14 17.48 -12.23
N LEU A 42 -12.01 18.13 -12.44
CA LEU A 42 -10.67 17.59 -12.15
C LEU A 42 -10.26 17.78 -10.68
N TRP A 43 -10.74 18.84 -10.02
CA TRP A 43 -10.26 19.29 -8.70
C TRP A 43 -11.27 19.10 -7.55
N HIS A 44 -12.57 18.89 -7.80
CA HIS A 44 -13.50 18.41 -6.76
C HIS A 44 -13.50 16.87 -6.72
N GLY A 45 -12.82 16.33 -5.71
CA GLY A 45 -12.80 14.91 -5.38
C GLY A 45 -13.87 14.54 -4.35
N GLY A 46 -14.12 13.24 -4.23
CA GLY A 46 -15.05 12.66 -3.25
C GLY A 46 -16.12 11.76 -3.88
N SER A 47 -16.07 11.61 -5.22
CA SER A 47 -16.90 10.66 -5.94
C SER A 47 -16.51 9.22 -5.61
N ALA A 48 -17.41 8.29 -5.92
CA ALA A 48 -17.12 6.85 -5.80
C ALA A 48 -15.94 6.42 -6.69
N TRP A 49 -15.75 7.08 -7.84
CA TRP A 49 -14.66 6.81 -8.76
C TRP A 49 -13.32 7.24 -8.18
N ASP A 50 -13.25 8.41 -7.53
CA ASP A 50 -12.02 8.88 -6.90
C ASP A 50 -11.55 7.91 -5.80
N ALA A 51 -12.50 7.43 -4.99
CA ALA A 51 -12.23 6.41 -3.98
C ALA A 51 -11.80 5.09 -4.63
N TRP A 52 -12.43 4.68 -5.74
CA TRP A 52 -12.04 3.47 -6.47
C TRP A 52 -10.61 3.56 -7.04
N PHE A 53 -10.26 4.67 -7.71
CA PHE A 53 -8.91 4.91 -8.21
C PHE A 53 -7.87 4.87 -7.09
N SER A 54 -8.17 5.53 -5.96
CA SER A 54 -7.29 5.55 -4.79
C SER A 54 -7.11 4.17 -4.19
N CYS A 55 -8.20 3.41 -4.02
CA CYS A 55 -8.16 2.04 -3.47
C CYS A 55 -7.45 1.06 -4.39
N ALA A 56 -7.68 1.14 -5.71
CA ALA A 56 -7.08 0.23 -6.68
C ALA A 56 -5.57 0.51 -6.82
N SER A 57 -5.18 1.79 -6.91
CA SER A 57 -3.77 2.22 -6.97
C SER A 57 -3.01 1.85 -5.70
N ASN A 58 -3.60 2.07 -4.51
CA ASN A 58 -2.93 1.75 -3.25
C ASN A 58 -2.80 0.24 -2.98
N GLN A 59 -3.72 -0.59 -3.51
CA GLN A 59 -3.62 -2.05 -3.43
C GLN A 59 -2.58 -2.61 -4.41
N VAL A 60 -2.44 -2.01 -5.60
CA VAL A 60 -1.47 -2.45 -6.61
C VAL A 60 -0.24 -1.57 -6.54
N ALA A 61 0.71 -1.93 -5.69
CA ALA A 61 2.01 -1.28 -5.64
C ALA A 61 3.12 -2.26 -6.01
N GLN A 62 4.27 -2.12 -5.36
CA GLN A 62 5.43 -3.00 -5.54
C GLN A 62 5.16 -4.50 -5.37
N VAL A 63 4.11 -4.86 -4.63
CA VAL A 63 3.68 -6.25 -4.46
C VAL A 63 3.52 -6.96 -5.79
N LEU A 64 3.07 -6.25 -6.84
CA LEU A 64 2.98 -6.76 -8.21
C LEU A 64 4.28 -7.42 -8.70
N LEU A 65 5.43 -6.85 -8.36
CA LEU A 65 6.74 -7.34 -8.80
C LEU A 65 7.22 -8.57 -8.00
N THR A 66 6.64 -8.79 -6.81
CA THR A 66 7.03 -9.88 -5.89
C THR A 66 6.03 -11.04 -5.86
N LEU A 67 4.85 -10.87 -6.46
CA LEU A 67 3.85 -11.92 -6.55
C LEU A 67 4.33 -13.14 -7.35
N PRO A 68 5.00 -13.01 -8.51
CA PRO A 68 5.59 -14.17 -9.19
C PRO A 68 6.55 -14.96 -8.31
N TYR A 69 7.39 -14.26 -7.52
CA TYR A 69 8.24 -14.87 -6.51
C TYR A 69 7.44 -15.65 -5.47
N SER A 70 6.33 -15.10 -4.99
CA SER A 70 5.45 -15.79 -4.03
C SER A 70 4.82 -17.05 -4.64
N PHE A 71 4.46 -17.02 -5.93
CA PHE A 71 3.95 -18.17 -6.66
C PHE A 71 5.02 -19.26 -6.80
N SER A 72 6.30 -18.91 -6.98
CA SER A 72 7.39 -19.89 -6.95
C SER A 72 7.59 -20.54 -5.57
N GLN A 73 7.24 -19.84 -4.49
CA GLN A 73 7.33 -20.39 -3.14
C GLN A 73 6.13 -21.27 -2.76
N LEU A 74 4.94 -20.98 -3.30
CA LEU A 74 3.67 -21.61 -2.96
C LEU A 74 3.24 -22.68 -3.97
N GLY A 75 3.74 -22.61 -5.19
CA GLY A 75 3.15 -23.26 -6.36
C GLY A 75 1.91 -22.52 -6.90
N MET A 76 1.52 -22.85 -8.13
CA MET A 76 0.45 -22.14 -8.86
C MET A 76 -0.89 -22.20 -8.14
N LEU A 77 -1.32 -23.42 -7.76
CA LEU A 77 -2.64 -23.63 -7.16
C LEU A 77 -2.76 -22.90 -5.82
N SER A 78 -1.78 -23.07 -4.91
CA SER A 78 -1.80 -22.39 -3.62
C SER A 78 -1.68 -20.87 -3.78
N GLY A 79 -0.84 -20.39 -4.70
CA GLY A 79 -0.74 -18.96 -5.05
C GLY A 79 -2.08 -18.35 -5.44
N ILE A 80 -2.81 -18.98 -6.36
CA ILE A 80 -4.14 -18.51 -6.79
C ILE A 80 -5.15 -18.55 -5.64
N LEU A 81 -5.23 -19.68 -4.92
CA LEU A 81 -6.20 -19.85 -3.83
C LEU A 81 -5.97 -18.84 -2.71
N LEU A 82 -4.72 -18.67 -2.26
CA LEU A 82 -4.39 -17.71 -1.21
C LEU A 82 -4.59 -16.27 -1.66
N GLN A 83 -4.33 -15.95 -2.93
CA GLN A 83 -4.55 -14.61 -3.46
C GLN A 83 -6.04 -14.25 -3.47
N VAL A 84 -6.91 -15.15 -3.95
CA VAL A 84 -8.37 -14.95 -3.90
C VAL A 84 -8.84 -14.88 -2.45
N PHE A 85 -8.38 -15.79 -1.60
CA PHE A 85 -8.77 -15.85 -0.19
C PHE A 85 -8.40 -14.58 0.58
N TYR A 86 -7.15 -14.11 0.49
CA TYR A 86 -6.71 -12.91 1.20
C TYR A 86 -7.27 -11.61 0.60
N GLY A 87 -7.58 -11.57 -0.70
CA GLY A 87 -8.28 -10.43 -1.29
C GLY A 87 -9.74 -10.33 -0.83
N LEU A 88 -10.46 -11.45 -0.74
CA LEU A 88 -11.82 -11.49 -0.18
C LEU A 88 -11.81 -11.18 1.32
N MET A 89 -10.87 -11.75 2.07
CA MET A 89 -10.71 -11.45 3.49
C MET A 89 -10.33 -9.98 3.75
N GLY A 90 -9.47 -9.40 2.91
CA GLY A 90 -9.12 -7.98 2.97
C GLY A 90 -10.32 -7.08 2.64
N SER A 91 -11.13 -7.47 1.65
CA SER A 91 -12.39 -6.78 1.34
C SER A 91 -13.38 -6.85 2.50
N TRP A 92 -13.44 -8.00 3.18
CA TRP A 92 -14.23 -8.15 4.40
C TRP A 92 -13.76 -7.21 5.51
N THR A 93 -12.46 -7.16 5.80
CA THR A 93 -11.99 -6.27 6.86
C THR A 93 -12.11 -4.79 6.49
N ALA A 94 -12.02 -4.44 5.21
CA ALA A 94 -12.35 -3.09 4.72
C ALA A 94 -13.84 -2.76 4.92
N TYR A 95 -14.74 -3.72 4.68
CA TYR A 95 -16.16 -3.60 5.02
C TYR A 95 -16.33 -3.33 6.53
N ILE A 96 -15.62 -4.08 7.39
CA ILE A 96 -15.68 -3.90 8.84
C ILE A 96 -15.18 -2.52 9.27
N ILE A 97 -14.06 -2.04 8.72
CA ILE A 97 -13.57 -0.68 8.98
C ILE A 97 -14.59 0.37 8.53
N SER A 98 -15.27 0.16 7.40
CA SER A 98 -16.33 1.05 6.91
C SER A 98 -17.51 1.14 7.88
N VAL A 99 -17.97 0.00 8.41
CA VAL A 99 -19.02 -0.04 9.44
C VAL A 99 -18.60 0.71 10.70
N LEU A 100 -17.39 0.47 11.20
CA LEU A 100 -16.85 1.14 12.39
C LEU A 100 -16.70 2.65 12.19
N TYR A 101 -16.25 3.08 11.02
CA TYR A 101 -16.15 4.49 10.68
C TYR A 101 -17.52 5.18 10.69
N ILE A 102 -18.53 4.57 10.07
CA ILE A 102 -19.89 5.12 10.02
C ILE A 102 -20.51 5.18 11.42
N GLU A 103 -20.27 4.15 12.24
CA GLU A 103 -20.70 4.12 13.64
C GLU A 103 -20.07 5.26 14.45
N TYR A 104 -18.75 5.44 14.36
CA TYR A 104 -18.04 6.51 15.04
C TYR A 104 -18.54 7.89 14.60
N ARG A 105 -18.63 8.12 13.29
CA ARG A 105 -19.12 9.37 12.72
C ARG A 105 -20.55 9.68 13.18
N SER A 106 -21.44 8.70 13.12
CA SER A 106 -22.85 8.87 13.55
C SER A 106 -22.96 9.21 15.04
N ARG A 107 -22.13 8.61 15.90
CA ARG A 107 -22.10 8.96 17.34
C ARG A 107 -21.64 10.39 17.56
N LYS A 108 -20.59 10.83 16.87
CA LYS A 108 -20.03 12.17 17.01
C LYS A 108 -20.92 13.27 16.42
N GLU A 109 -21.59 12.99 15.31
CA GLU A 109 -22.59 13.90 14.75
C GLU A 109 -23.80 14.08 15.69
N LYS A 110 -24.22 13.03 16.42
CA LYS A 110 -25.24 13.14 17.49
C LYS A 110 -24.78 13.96 18.69
N GLU A 111 -23.47 14.04 18.93
CA GLU A 111 -22.85 14.90 19.94
C GLU A 111 -22.60 16.35 19.43
N ASN A 112 -23.12 16.71 18.25
CA ASN A 112 -22.93 18.00 17.59
C ASN A 112 -21.47 18.34 17.24
N VAL A 113 -20.61 17.33 17.05
CA VAL A 113 -19.22 17.53 16.58
C VAL A 113 -19.21 17.67 15.06
N SER A 114 -18.60 18.76 14.56
CA SER A 114 -18.41 19.00 13.13
C SER A 114 -17.02 18.57 12.66
N PHE A 115 -16.95 17.87 11.53
CA PHE A 115 -15.69 17.41 10.92
C PHE A 115 -15.27 18.24 9.71
N LYS A 116 -15.81 19.44 9.51
CA LYS A 116 -15.56 20.26 8.29
C LYS A 116 -14.08 20.57 8.05
N ASN A 117 -13.28 20.71 9.11
CA ASN A 117 -11.85 21.06 9.04
C ASN A 117 -10.94 19.96 9.60
N HIS A 118 -11.45 18.74 9.79
CA HIS A 118 -10.69 17.68 10.46
C HIS A 118 -10.88 16.34 9.74
N VAL A 119 -9.78 15.79 9.22
CA VAL A 119 -9.77 14.47 8.61
C VAL A 119 -9.73 13.41 9.70
N ILE A 120 -10.79 12.61 9.79
CA ILE A 120 -10.87 11.48 10.73
C ILE A 120 -9.81 10.43 10.36
N GLN A 121 -9.03 9.99 11.34
CA GLN A 121 -8.01 8.95 11.19
C GLN A 121 -8.41 7.64 11.89
N TRP A 122 -7.81 6.52 11.50
CA TRP A 122 -8.17 5.21 12.06
C TRP A 122 -8.05 5.11 13.59
N PHE A 123 -6.99 5.68 14.17
CA PHE A 123 -6.80 5.64 15.63
C PHE A 123 -7.86 6.45 16.39
N GLU A 124 -8.49 7.45 15.77
CA GLU A 124 -9.58 8.23 16.37
C GLU A 124 -10.90 7.44 16.40
N VAL A 125 -11.15 6.66 15.34
CA VAL A 125 -12.28 5.71 15.29
C VAL A 125 -12.12 4.69 16.42
N LEU A 126 -10.92 4.17 16.62
CA LEU A 126 -10.62 3.24 17.72
C LEU A 126 -10.77 3.90 19.10
N ASP A 127 -10.30 5.14 19.26
CA ASP A 127 -10.45 5.93 20.50
C ASP A 127 -11.94 6.12 20.85
N GLY A 128 -12.73 6.61 19.89
CA GLY A 128 -14.14 6.94 20.13
C GLY A 128 -15.05 5.74 20.37
N LEU A 129 -14.68 4.56 19.87
CA LEU A 129 -15.49 3.35 20.03
C LEU A 129 -15.04 2.45 21.19
N LEU A 130 -13.75 2.40 21.48
CA LEU A 130 -13.15 1.42 22.40
C LEU A 130 -12.25 2.04 23.47
N GLY A 131 -11.90 3.32 23.36
CA GLY A 131 -11.14 4.08 24.35
C GLY A 131 -9.64 4.19 24.09
N PRO A 132 -8.89 4.81 25.03
CA PRO A 132 -7.53 5.30 24.80
C PRO A 132 -6.48 4.19 24.60
N TYR A 133 -6.68 3.00 25.17
CA TYR A 133 -5.79 1.86 24.93
C TYR A 133 -5.83 1.43 23.45
N TRP A 134 -7.02 1.42 22.84
CA TRP A 134 -7.19 1.06 21.43
C TRP A 134 -6.67 2.14 20.48
N LYS A 135 -6.76 3.41 20.89
CA LYS A 135 -6.07 4.51 20.20
C LYS A 135 -4.56 4.26 20.13
N ALA A 136 -3.93 3.94 21.26
CA ALA A 136 -2.48 3.71 21.32
C ALA A 136 -2.06 2.51 20.45
N VAL A 137 -2.80 1.40 20.51
CA VAL A 137 -2.57 0.22 19.66
C VAL A 137 -2.72 0.57 18.18
N GLY A 138 -3.80 1.26 17.81
CA GLY A 138 -4.06 1.69 16.44
C GLY A 138 -2.97 2.61 15.89
N LEU A 139 -2.53 3.58 16.70
CA LEU A 139 -1.46 4.51 16.35
C LEU A 139 -0.13 3.78 16.16
N ALA A 140 0.26 2.92 17.11
CA ALA A 140 1.53 2.20 17.06
C ALA A 140 1.63 1.30 15.82
N PHE A 141 0.62 0.48 15.55
CA PHE A 141 0.61 -0.42 14.40
C PHE A 141 0.50 0.32 13.06
N ASN A 142 -0.34 1.36 12.97
CA ASN A 142 -0.49 2.12 11.73
C ASN A 142 0.79 2.92 11.41
N CYS A 143 1.34 3.66 12.37
CA CYS A 143 2.60 4.40 12.17
C CYS A 143 3.78 3.47 11.82
N THR A 144 3.90 2.32 12.50
CA THR A 144 4.97 1.36 12.20
C THR A 144 4.78 0.77 10.80
N PHE A 145 3.55 0.42 10.42
CA PHE A 145 3.24 -0.07 9.08
C PHE A 145 3.56 0.95 7.99
N LEU A 146 3.17 2.21 8.18
CA LEU A 146 3.50 3.29 7.24
C LEU A 146 5.00 3.55 7.14
N LEU A 147 5.73 3.50 8.26
CA LEU A 147 7.19 3.67 8.29
C LEU A 147 7.87 2.60 7.41
N PHE A 148 7.56 1.32 7.67
CA PHE A 148 8.13 0.22 6.88
C PHE A 148 7.58 0.17 5.46
N GLY A 149 6.34 0.63 5.24
CA GLY A 149 5.79 0.88 3.91
C GLY A 149 6.69 1.81 3.12
N SER A 150 7.05 2.97 3.68
CA SER A 150 7.98 3.91 3.05
C SER A 150 9.38 3.32 2.82
N VAL A 151 9.90 2.49 3.73
CA VAL A 151 11.17 1.76 3.54
C VAL A 151 11.09 0.84 2.32
N ILE A 152 10.03 0.05 2.20
CA ILE A 152 9.80 -0.85 1.07
C ILE A 152 9.70 -0.07 -0.23
N GLN A 153 8.99 1.07 -0.22
CA GLN A 153 8.87 1.92 -1.40
C GLN A 153 10.24 2.41 -1.88
N LEU A 154 11.08 2.90 -0.96
CA LEU A 154 12.43 3.36 -1.28
C LEU A 154 13.34 2.24 -1.80
N ILE A 155 13.31 1.05 -1.20
CA ILE A 155 14.07 -0.11 -1.69
C ILE A 155 13.63 -0.49 -3.12
N ALA A 156 12.33 -0.45 -3.42
CA ALA A 156 11.87 -0.76 -4.77
C ALA A 156 12.30 0.27 -5.80
N CYS A 157 12.34 1.56 -5.46
CA CYS A 157 12.88 2.58 -6.36
C CYS A 157 14.31 2.22 -6.77
N ALA A 158 15.17 1.92 -5.79
CA ALA A 158 16.55 1.52 -6.02
C ALA A 158 16.67 0.19 -6.78
N SER A 159 15.80 -0.78 -6.49
CA SER A 159 15.80 -2.05 -7.21
C SER A 159 15.35 -1.91 -8.67
N ASN A 160 14.36 -1.06 -8.96
CA ASN A 160 13.82 -0.89 -10.31
C ASN A 160 14.81 -0.16 -11.20
N ILE A 161 15.38 0.97 -10.74
CA ILE A 161 16.36 1.73 -11.54
C ILE A 161 17.63 0.92 -11.83
N TYR A 162 18.02 0.00 -10.94
CA TYR A 162 19.15 -0.91 -11.17
C TYR A 162 18.96 -1.78 -12.42
N TYR A 163 17.71 -2.14 -12.77
CA TYR A 163 17.46 -2.92 -13.99
C TYR A 163 17.58 -2.08 -15.27
N ILE A 164 17.46 -0.76 -15.18
CA ILE A 164 17.78 0.17 -16.28
C ILE A 164 19.28 0.41 -16.35
N ASN A 165 19.89 0.75 -15.20
CA ASN A 165 21.28 1.11 -15.10
C ASN A 165 21.96 0.37 -13.94
N ASP A 166 22.69 -0.67 -14.31
CA ASP A 166 23.44 -1.57 -13.42
C ASP A 166 24.87 -1.07 -13.12
N LYS A 167 25.27 0.12 -13.59
CA LYS A 167 26.59 0.72 -13.31
C LYS A 167 26.76 1.11 -11.84
N LEU A 168 25.67 1.44 -11.16
CA LEU A 168 25.65 1.70 -9.72
C LEU A 168 25.01 0.52 -9.01
N ASP A 169 25.55 0.14 -7.86
CA ASP A 169 24.95 -0.88 -7.01
C ASP A 169 23.62 -0.38 -6.40
N LYS A 170 22.74 -1.32 -6.00
CA LYS A 170 21.43 -1.00 -5.44
C LYS A 170 21.52 -0.11 -4.20
N ARG A 171 22.56 -0.25 -3.36
CA ARG A 171 22.77 0.60 -2.19
C ARG A 171 23.10 2.04 -2.59
N THR A 172 23.95 2.22 -3.60
CA THR A 172 24.23 3.56 -4.16
C THR A 172 22.97 4.21 -4.75
N TRP A 173 22.16 3.44 -5.48
CA TRP A 173 20.84 3.91 -5.93
C TRP A 173 19.91 4.26 -4.76
N THR A 174 19.99 3.55 -3.64
CA THR A 174 19.21 3.85 -2.43
C THR A 174 19.64 5.19 -1.80
N TYR A 175 20.92 5.57 -1.87
CA TYR A 175 21.34 6.92 -1.46
C TYR A 175 20.71 8.00 -2.35
N ILE A 176 20.77 7.82 -3.67
CA ILE A 176 20.23 8.80 -4.62
C ILE A 176 18.71 8.95 -4.44
N PHE A 177 17.98 7.83 -4.45
CA PHE A 177 16.54 7.85 -4.28
C PHE A 177 16.11 8.27 -2.88
N GLY A 178 16.93 8.03 -1.84
CA GLY A 178 16.66 8.55 -0.50
C GLY A 178 16.67 10.08 -0.48
N ALA A 179 17.64 10.71 -1.15
CA ALA A 179 17.68 12.16 -1.32
C ALA A 179 16.50 12.68 -2.17
N CYS A 180 16.16 11.99 -3.27
CA CYS A 180 14.98 12.36 -4.08
C CYS A 180 13.69 12.25 -3.27
N CYS A 181 13.46 11.14 -2.57
CA CYS A 181 12.27 10.91 -1.76
C CYS A 181 12.20 11.84 -0.54
N ALA A 182 13.34 12.30 -0.01
CA ALA A 182 13.36 13.32 1.04
C ALA A 182 12.73 14.64 0.59
N THR A 183 12.71 14.97 -0.71
CA THR A 183 12.02 16.17 -1.22
C THR A 183 10.50 16.13 -0.99
N THR A 184 9.92 14.97 -0.70
CA THR A 184 8.48 14.87 -0.35
C THR A 184 8.11 15.64 0.91
N VAL A 185 9.07 16.03 1.76
CA VAL A 185 8.83 16.91 2.91
C VAL A 185 8.22 18.26 2.52
N PHE A 186 8.48 18.71 1.29
CA PHE A 186 7.93 19.96 0.75
C PHE A 186 6.48 19.83 0.29
N ILE A 187 5.90 18.62 0.26
CA ILE A 187 4.52 18.42 -0.16
C ILE A 187 3.60 18.84 0.99
N PRO A 188 2.91 20.01 0.90
CA PRO A 188 2.20 20.58 2.04
C PRO A 188 0.99 19.73 2.44
N SER A 189 0.26 19.25 1.42
CA SER A 189 -0.89 18.36 1.51
C SER A 189 -1.07 17.68 0.16
N PHE A 190 -1.59 16.47 0.16
CA PHE A 190 -1.94 15.74 -1.06
C PHE A 190 -3.38 16.03 -1.51
N HIS A 191 -3.83 17.28 -1.38
CA HIS A 191 -5.18 17.71 -1.76
C HIS A 191 -5.57 17.31 -3.21
N ASN A 192 -4.57 17.04 -4.08
CA ASN A 192 -4.73 16.59 -5.45
C ASN A 192 -4.48 15.08 -5.64
N TYR A 193 -4.81 14.24 -4.66
CA TYR A 193 -4.65 12.77 -4.69
C TYR A 193 -5.20 12.12 -5.98
N ARG A 194 -6.24 12.71 -6.59
CA ARG A 194 -6.94 12.15 -7.74
C ARG A 194 -6.03 11.92 -8.95
N ILE A 195 -5.25 12.92 -9.35
CA ILE A 195 -4.38 12.82 -10.53
C ILE A 195 -3.28 11.79 -10.29
N TRP A 196 -2.67 11.83 -9.10
CA TRP A 196 -1.61 10.88 -8.73
C TRP A 196 -2.11 9.44 -8.61
N SER A 197 -3.32 9.24 -8.09
CA SER A 197 -3.96 7.92 -7.99
C SER A 197 -4.34 7.39 -9.36
N PHE A 198 -4.88 8.24 -10.25
CA PHE A 198 -5.21 7.87 -11.64
C PHE A 198 -3.95 7.49 -12.43
N LEU A 199 -2.90 8.33 -12.37
CA LEU A 199 -1.62 8.03 -12.99
C LEU A 199 -1.02 6.74 -12.40
N GLY A 200 -1.10 6.57 -11.09
CA GLY A 200 -0.63 5.37 -10.40
C GLY A 200 -1.30 4.09 -10.90
N LEU A 201 -2.63 4.13 -11.07
CA LEU A 201 -3.38 3.03 -11.65
C LEU A 201 -2.95 2.73 -13.09
N GLY A 202 -2.77 3.75 -13.94
CA GLY A 202 -2.31 3.57 -15.31
C GLY A 202 -0.92 2.92 -15.39
N MET A 203 0.01 3.37 -14.54
CA MET A 203 1.38 2.84 -14.47
C MET A 203 1.42 1.37 -14.02
N THR A 204 0.60 1.02 -13.03
CA THR A 204 0.52 -0.35 -12.50
C THR A 204 -0.23 -1.29 -13.44
N THR A 205 -1.28 -0.81 -14.10
CA THR A 205 -1.99 -1.54 -15.16
C THR A 205 -1.04 -1.91 -16.29
N TYR A 206 -0.32 -0.92 -16.83
CA TYR A 206 0.65 -1.15 -17.89
C TYR A 206 1.69 -2.17 -17.46
N THR A 207 2.26 -2.00 -16.26
CA THR A 207 3.28 -2.90 -15.75
C THR A 207 2.76 -4.33 -15.60
N ALA A 208 1.57 -4.50 -15.02
CA ALA A 208 0.96 -5.82 -14.80
C ALA A 208 0.72 -6.56 -16.12
N TRP A 209 0.08 -5.89 -17.08
CA TRP A 209 -0.21 -6.49 -18.38
C TRP A 209 1.06 -6.70 -19.20
N TYR A 210 2.05 -5.81 -19.09
CA TYR A 210 3.37 -6.04 -19.66
C TYR A 210 4.00 -7.31 -19.10
N LEU A 211 4.03 -7.52 -17.78
CA LEU A 211 4.59 -8.74 -17.16
C LEU A 211 3.90 -10.00 -17.69
N ALA A 212 2.57 -10.00 -17.75
CA ALA A 212 1.80 -11.13 -18.25
C ALA A 212 2.10 -11.41 -19.74
N ILE A 213 1.97 -10.40 -20.60
CA ILE A 213 2.14 -10.55 -22.05
C ILE A 213 3.59 -10.90 -22.39
N ALA A 214 4.57 -10.23 -21.77
CA ALA A 214 5.98 -10.50 -22.03
C ALA A 214 6.38 -11.92 -21.60
N ALA A 215 5.86 -12.42 -20.47
CA ALA A 215 6.09 -13.80 -20.05
C ALA A 215 5.46 -14.82 -21.02
N LEU A 216 4.25 -14.55 -21.51
CA LEU A 216 3.60 -15.42 -22.50
C LEU A 216 4.33 -15.43 -23.85
N ILE A 217 4.81 -14.27 -24.32
CA ILE A 217 5.59 -14.15 -25.56
C ILE A 217 6.96 -14.81 -25.41
N HIS A 218 7.62 -14.64 -24.26
CA HIS A 218 8.88 -15.30 -23.96
C HIS A 218 8.74 -16.83 -23.98
N GLY A 219 7.58 -17.34 -23.54
CA GLY A 219 7.37 -18.77 -23.35
C GLY A 219 8.13 -19.28 -22.12
N GLN A 220 8.07 -20.60 -21.92
CA GLN A 220 8.82 -21.25 -20.85
C GLN A 220 10.32 -21.16 -21.12
N ALA A 221 11.08 -20.71 -20.12
CA ALA A 221 12.53 -20.73 -20.17
C ALA A 221 13.02 -22.18 -20.33
N ASP A 222 14.16 -22.36 -21.02
CA ASP A 222 14.72 -23.68 -21.28
C ASP A 222 14.94 -24.47 -19.98
N GLY A 223 14.35 -25.66 -19.92
CA GLY A 223 14.45 -26.53 -18.73
C GLY A 223 13.78 -25.97 -17.48
N VAL A 224 12.78 -25.08 -17.62
CA VAL A 224 12.05 -24.54 -16.47
C VAL A 224 11.47 -25.65 -15.59
N THR A 225 11.63 -25.48 -14.29
CA THR A 225 11.07 -26.39 -13.28
C THR A 225 10.08 -25.63 -12.42
N HIS A 226 8.97 -26.27 -12.08
CA HIS A 226 7.91 -25.74 -11.22
C HIS A 226 7.78 -26.64 -10.01
N SER A 227 8.76 -26.59 -9.11
CA SER A 227 8.84 -27.54 -8.00
C SER A 227 7.78 -27.29 -6.93
N GLY A 228 7.17 -26.10 -6.92
CA GLY A 228 6.18 -25.71 -5.91
C GLY A 228 6.79 -25.62 -4.51
N PRO A 229 6.01 -25.84 -3.44
CA PRO A 229 6.48 -25.59 -2.08
C PRO A 229 7.38 -26.72 -1.57
N GLN A 230 8.69 -26.54 -1.71
CA GLN A 230 9.71 -27.51 -1.27
C GLN A 230 10.01 -27.46 0.24
N LYS A 231 9.75 -26.31 0.89
CA LYS A 231 10.07 -26.08 2.30
C LYS A 231 8.97 -25.27 2.98
N LEU A 232 8.63 -25.62 4.22
CA LEU A 232 7.61 -24.90 5.01
C LEU A 232 7.93 -23.40 5.16
N VAL A 233 9.21 -23.07 5.36
CA VAL A 233 9.67 -21.67 5.45
C VAL A 233 9.34 -20.91 4.16
N LEU A 234 9.53 -21.51 2.98
CA LEU A 234 9.17 -20.85 1.71
C LEU A 234 7.65 -20.69 1.60
N TYR A 235 6.90 -21.75 1.90
CA TYR A 235 5.44 -21.72 1.83
C TYR A 235 4.83 -20.59 2.67
N PHE A 236 5.17 -20.51 3.96
CA PHE A 236 4.62 -19.49 4.84
C PHE A 236 5.17 -18.08 4.55
N THR A 237 6.40 -17.96 4.05
CA THR A 237 6.94 -16.68 3.56
C THR A 237 6.13 -16.16 2.37
N GLY A 238 5.87 -17.02 1.38
CA GLY A 238 5.08 -16.69 0.19
C GLY A 238 3.63 -16.37 0.53
N ALA A 239 3.00 -17.18 1.39
CA ALA A 239 1.64 -16.94 1.88
C ALA A 239 1.50 -15.57 2.54
N THR A 240 2.51 -15.18 3.30
CA THR A 240 2.51 -13.90 4.02
C THR A 240 2.79 -12.71 3.10
N ASN A 241 3.57 -12.88 2.04
CA ASN A 241 3.71 -11.85 1.01
C ASN A 241 2.41 -11.63 0.23
N ILE A 242 1.62 -12.69 0.01
CA ILE A 242 0.24 -12.55 -0.53
C ILE A 242 -0.66 -11.84 0.49
N LEU A 243 -0.58 -12.17 1.78
CA LEU A 243 -1.30 -11.46 2.83
C LEU A 243 -0.96 -9.95 2.84
N TYR A 244 0.33 -9.60 2.66
CA TYR A 244 0.80 -8.22 2.52
C TYR A 244 0.21 -7.50 1.30
N THR A 245 -0.07 -8.21 0.20
CA THR A 245 -0.60 -7.65 -1.06
C THR A 245 -1.91 -6.88 -0.86
N PHE A 246 -2.73 -7.28 0.12
CA PHE A 246 -4.01 -6.63 0.40
C PHE A 246 -3.96 -5.70 1.63
N GLY A 247 -2.76 -5.19 1.97
CA GLY A 247 -2.47 -4.38 3.15
C GLY A 247 -2.88 -2.90 3.11
N GLY A 248 -3.76 -2.48 2.18
CA GLY A 248 -4.08 -1.07 1.91
C GLY A 248 -4.88 -0.32 2.98
N HIS A 249 -5.20 -0.95 4.12
CA HIS A 249 -6.19 -0.45 5.09
C HIS A 249 -5.73 0.76 5.90
N ALA A 250 -4.43 1.03 5.95
CA ALA A 250 -3.86 2.10 6.77
C ALA A 250 -4.32 3.52 6.39
N VAL A 251 -4.79 3.70 5.15
CA VAL A 251 -5.29 4.98 4.61
C VAL A 251 -6.79 4.94 4.26
N THR A 252 -7.46 3.83 4.57
CA THR A 252 -8.85 3.58 4.18
C THR A 252 -9.83 4.55 4.83
N VAL A 253 -9.59 4.93 6.08
CA VAL A 253 -10.47 5.86 6.82
C VAL A 253 -10.38 7.27 6.24
N GLU A 254 -9.18 7.71 5.90
CA GLU A 254 -8.92 8.99 5.27
C GLU A 254 -9.61 9.08 3.90
N ILE A 255 -9.53 8.01 3.08
CA ILE A 255 -10.24 7.93 1.80
C ILE A 255 -11.76 7.98 2.03
N MET A 256 -12.29 7.19 2.97
CA MET A 256 -13.72 7.22 3.32
C MET A 256 -14.19 8.60 3.78
N HIS A 257 -13.35 9.30 4.54
CA HIS A 257 -13.66 10.63 5.03
C HIS A 257 -13.74 11.65 3.91
N ALA A 258 -12.89 11.52 2.89
CA ALA A 258 -12.92 12.36 1.69
C ALA A 258 -14.11 12.08 0.76
N MET A 259 -14.86 10.98 0.95
CA MET A 259 -16.00 10.66 0.10
C MET A 259 -17.26 11.46 0.43
N TRP A 260 -18.04 11.82 -0.59
CA TRP A 260 -19.38 12.40 -0.42
C TRP A 260 -20.36 11.42 0.23
N LYS A 261 -20.24 10.11 -0.08
CA LYS A 261 -21.09 9.05 0.46
C LYS A 261 -20.25 7.89 1.02
N PRO A 262 -19.69 8.02 2.23
CA PRO A 262 -18.79 7.03 2.81
C PRO A 262 -19.39 5.62 2.95
N GLN A 263 -20.73 5.53 3.07
CA GLN A 263 -21.46 4.26 3.15
C GLN A 263 -21.26 3.37 1.92
N LYS A 264 -20.87 3.94 0.78
CA LYS A 264 -20.60 3.18 -0.45
C LYS A 264 -19.19 2.57 -0.48
N PHE A 265 -18.28 2.97 0.42
CA PHE A 265 -16.88 2.59 0.38
C PHE A 265 -16.66 1.08 0.35
N LYS A 266 -17.39 0.32 1.17
CA LYS A 266 -17.31 -1.15 1.22
C LYS A 266 -17.48 -1.84 -0.15
N TYR A 267 -18.38 -1.33 -0.99
CA TYR A 267 -18.57 -1.86 -2.35
C TYR A 267 -17.47 -1.41 -3.30
N ILE A 268 -17.02 -0.17 -3.17
CA ILE A 268 -15.92 0.40 -3.95
C ILE A 268 -14.63 -0.37 -3.71
N TYR A 269 -14.32 -0.69 -2.44
CA TYR A 269 -13.14 -1.45 -2.09
C TYR A 269 -13.19 -2.85 -2.69
N LEU A 270 -14.33 -3.55 -2.61
CA LEU A 270 -14.51 -4.85 -3.26
C LEU A 270 -14.30 -4.77 -4.77
N MET A 271 -14.88 -3.76 -5.45
CA MET A 271 -14.68 -3.56 -6.89
C MET A 271 -13.22 -3.24 -7.24
N ALA A 272 -12.52 -2.49 -6.39
CA ALA A 272 -11.09 -2.24 -6.54
C ALA A 272 -10.30 -3.56 -6.40
N THR A 273 -10.61 -4.40 -5.42
CA THR A 273 -9.98 -5.72 -5.25
C THR A 273 -10.22 -6.65 -6.43
N LEU A 274 -11.45 -6.69 -6.97
CA LEU A 274 -11.76 -7.48 -8.17
C LEU A 274 -10.93 -7.01 -9.38
N TYR A 275 -10.77 -5.70 -9.54
CA TYR A 275 -9.89 -5.15 -10.55
C TYR A 275 -8.42 -5.50 -10.29
N VAL A 276 -7.95 -5.42 -9.05
CA VAL A 276 -6.58 -5.83 -8.66
C VAL A 276 -6.32 -7.29 -9.03
N PHE A 277 -7.31 -8.19 -8.91
CA PHE A 277 -7.17 -9.57 -9.36
C PHE A 277 -6.88 -9.69 -10.86
N THR A 278 -7.49 -8.82 -11.69
CA THR A 278 -7.21 -8.80 -13.14
C THR A 278 -5.77 -8.41 -13.45
N LEU A 279 -5.11 -7.64 -12.58
CA LEU A 279 -3.71 -7.26 -12.76
C LEU A 279 -2.76 -8.31 -12.17
N THR A 280 -3.10 -8.83 -11.00
CA THR A 280 -2.18 -9.61 -10.17
C THR A 280 -2.20 -11.10 -10.49
N LEU A 281 -3.36 -11.69 -10.81
CA LEU A 281 -3.45 -13.13 -11.13
C LEU A 281 -2.80 -13.45 -12.49
N PRO A 282 -3.11 -12.77 -13.62
CA PRO A 282 -2.50 -13.08 -14.91
C PRO A 282 -1.00 -12.81 -14.88
N SER A 283 -0.64 -11.59 -14.48
CA SER A 283 0.45 -11.26 -13.57
C SER A 283 1.42 -12.35 -13.14
N ALA A 284 1.17 -12.78 -11.92
CA ALA A 284 1.94 -13.77 -11.19
C ALA A 284 1.95 -15.12 -11.89
N SER A 285 0.81 -15.55 -12.44
CA SER A 285 0.66 -16.86 -13.06
C SER A 285 1.52 -16.98 -14.32
N ALA A 286 1.48 -16.00 -15.21
CA ALA A 286 2.23 -16.04 -16.47
C ALA A 286 3.75 -15.99 -16.22
N VAL A 287 4.21 -15.10 -15.33
CA VAL A 287 5.64 -14.99 -15.00
C VAL A 287 6.13 -16.25 -14.27
N TYR A 288 5.36 -16.80 -13.33
CA TYR A 288 5.70 -18.08 -12.70
C TYR A 288 5.69 -19.24 -13.68
N TRP A 289 4.72 -19.30 -14.59
CA TRP A 289 4.67 -20.31 -15.64
C TRP A 289 5.89 -20.25 -16.56
N ALA A 290 6.33 -19.05 -16.94
CA ALA A 290 7.48 -18.85 -17.81
C ALA A 290 8.83 -19.19 -17.15
N PHE A 291 9.02 -18.79 -15.87
CA PHE A 291 10.35 -18.83 -15.23
C PHE A 291 10.49 -19.81 -14.06
N GLY A 292 9.38 -20.30 -13.49
CA GLY A 292 9.38 -21.32 -12.44
C GLY A 292 10.29 -20.99 -11.26
N ASP A 293 11.12 -21.95 -10.87
CA ASP A 293 12.01 -21.87 -9.71
C ASP A 293 13.11 -20.81 -9.82
N GLN A 294 13.38 -20.26 -11.02
CA GLN A 294 14.35 -19.16 -11.18
C GLN A 294 13.94 -17.92 -10.34
N LEU A 295 12.64 -17.74 -10.13
CA LEU A 295 12.07 -16.68 -9.32
C LEU A 295 12.47 -16.78 -7.85
N LEU A 296 12.78 -17.97 -7.32
CA LEU A 296 13.21 -18.14 -5.92
C LEU A 296 14.47 -17.33 -5.57
N ASN A 297 15.32 -17.06 -6.58
CA ASN A 297 16.54 -16.27 -6.46
C ASN A 297 16.42 -14.87 -7.08
N HIS A 298 15.22 -14.50 -7.54
CA HIS A 298 14.91 -13.27 -8.28
C HIS A 298 13.59 -12.69 -7.80
N SER A 299 13.62 -12.03 -6.64
CA SER A 299 12.40 -11.53 -5.98
C SER A 299 11.66 -10.40 -6.73
N ASN A 300 12.32 -9.74 -7.68
CA ASN A 300 11.73 -8.73 -8.55
C ASN A 300 11.56 -9.29 -9.97
N ALA A 301 10.32 -9.38 -10.44
CA ALA A 301 9.96 -9.96 -11.74
C ALA A 301 10.72 -9.38 -12.94
N PHE A 302 11.08 -8.09 -12.92
CA PHE A 302 11.81 -7.46 -14.03
C PHE A 302 13.20 -8.05 -14.27
N SER A 303 13.77 -8.73 -13.28
CA SER A 303 15.11 -9.31 -13.38
C SER A 303 15.23 -10.45 -14.38
N LEU A 304 14.14 -11.16 -14.65
CA LEU A 304 14.11 -12.33 -15.55
C LEU A 304 13.59 -11.98 -16.95
N LEU A 305 12.92 -10.84 -17.11
CA LEU A 305 12.40 -10.40 -18.40
C LEU A 305 13.50 -9.77 -19.27
N PRO A 306 13.50 -10.04 -20.59
CA PRO A 306 14.52 -9.56 -21.51
C PRO A 306 14.52 -8.03 -21.61
N LYS A 307 15.73 -7.43 -21.65
CA LYS A 307 15.92 -5.99 -21.83
C LYS A 307 15.33 -5.56 -23.18
N THR A 308 14.25 -4.79 -23.14
CA THR A 308 13.54 -4.24 -24.30
C THR A 308 13.00 -2.85 -23.95
N GLY A 309 12.69 -2.01 -24.95
CA GLY A 309 12.08 -0.70 -24.70
C GLY A 309 10.75 -0.79 -23.94
N TRP A 310 9.96 -1.84 -24.18
CA TRP A 310 8.72 -2.12 -23.45
C TRP A 310 8.97 -2.46 -21.98
N ARG A 311 9.99 -3.29 -21.70
CA ARG A 311 10.41 -3.58 -20.33
C ARG A 311 10.85 -2.32 -19.61
N ASP A 312 11.68 -1.52 -20.26
CA ASP A 312 12.27 -0.34 -19.64
C ASP A 312 11.20 0.74 -19.39
N ALA A 313 10.21 0.86 -20.28
CA ALA A 313 9.01 1.67 -20.02
C ALA A 313 8.25 1.18 -18.78
N ALA A 314 8.03 -0.14 -18.62
CA ALA A 314 7.37 -0.69 -17.43
C ALA A 314 8.16 -0.41 -16.15
N VAL A 315 9.48 -0.55 -16.20
CA VAL A 315 10.37 -0.25 -15.07
C VAL A 315 10.31 1.23 -14.69
N ILE A 316 10.32 2.15 -15.67
CA ILE A 316 10.24 3.60 -15.44
C ILE A 316 8.86 3.98 -14.87
N LEU A 317 7.77 3.46 -15.43
CA LEU A 317 6.42 3.72 -14.92
C LEU A 317 6.26 3.21 -13.49
N MET A 318 6.76 2.00 -13.20
CA MET A 318 6.74 1.46 -11.85
C MET A 318 7.64 2.25 -10.88
N LEU A 319 8.76 2.79 -11.35
CA LEU A 319 9.62 3.68 -10.55
C LEU A 319 8.90 4.98 -10.15
N ILE A 320 8.19 5.62 -11.10
CA ILE A 320 7.39 6.83 -10.82
C ILE A 320 6.25 6.49 -9.84
N HIS A 321 5.54 5.38 -10.06
CA HIS A 321 4.51 4.89 -9.15
C HIS A 321 5.04 4.73 -7.73
N GLN A 322 6.21 4.11 -7.58
CA GLN A 322 6.83 3.85 -6.30
C GLN A 322 7.19 5.13 -5.54
N PHE A 323 7.67 6.14 -6.26
CA PHE A 323 7.96 7.46 -5.69
C PHE A 323 6.70 8.13 -5.15
N ILE A 324 5.59 8.06 -5.88
CA ILE A 324 4.29 8.59 -5.43
C ILE A 324 3.82 7.84 -4.18
N THR A 325 3.91 6.52 -4.19
CA THR A 325 3.48 5.67 -3.07
C THR A 325 4.32 5.89 -1.82
N PHE A 326 5.63 6.18 -1.96
CA PHE A 326 6.47 6.65 -0.86
C PHE A 326 5.89 7.92 -0.22
N GLY A 327 5.51 8.91 -1.05
CA GLY A 327 4.88 10.14 -0.58
C GLY A 327 3.59 9.87 0.20
N PHE A 328 2.74 8.96 -0.30
CA PHE A 328 1.50 8.57 0.39
C PHE A 328 1.76 7.91 1.74
N ALA A 329 2.76 7.03 1.85
CA ALA A 329 3.10 6.37 3.10
C ALA A 329 3.75 7.32 4.12
N CYS A 330 4.61 8.25 3.68
CA CYS A 330 5.30 9.20 4.55
C CYS A 330 4.41 10.33 5.07
N THR A 331 3.38 10.74 4.33
CA THR A 331 2.59 11.94 4.67
C THR A 331 1.86 11.84 5.99
N PRO A 332 1.13 10.74 6.29
CA PRO A 332 0.51 10.61 7.60
C PRO A 332 1.55 10.60 8.73
N LEU A 333 2.76 10.08 8.50
CA LEU A 333 3.86 10.15 9.48
C LEU A 333 4.32 11.59 9.72
N TYR A 334 4.42 12.39 8.65
CA TYR A 334 4.73 13.82 8.77
C TYR A 334 3.68 14.55 9.61
N PHE A 335 2.38 14.29 9.39
CA PHE A 335 1.33 14.93 10.17
C PHE A 335 1.31 14.49 11.64
N VAL A 336 1.49 13.19 11.91
CA VAL A 336 1.61 12.71 13.30
C VAL A 336 2.82 13.36 13.98
N TRP A 337 3.96 13.42 13.31
CA TRP A 337 5.18 14.05 13.82
C TRP A 337 4.99 15.55 14.07
N GLU A 338 4.42 16.28 13.11
CA GLU A 338 4.10 17.71 13.24
C GLU A 338 3.18 17.99 14.44
N LYS A 339 2.18 17.14 14.68
CA LYS A 339 1.29 17.26 15.85
C LYS A 339 2.06 17.02 17.16
N VAL A 340 2.98 16.04 17.19
CA VAL A 340 3.81 15.76 18.38
C VAL A 340 4.70 16.94 18.75
N ILE A 341 5.31 17.60 17.76
CA ILE A 341 6.20 18.75 17.98
C ILE A 341 5.46 20.10 18.03
N GLY A 342 4.12 20.10 17.90
CA GLY A 342 3.29 21.32 17.95
C GLY A 342 3.45 22.25 16.74
N MET A 343 3.94 21.75 15.60
CA MET A 343 4.19 22.55 14.39
C MET A 343 3.12 22.42 13.30
N HIS A 344 2.09 21.60 13.52
CA HIS A 344 1.06 21.30 12.52
C HIS A 344 0.36 22.54 11.96
N ASP A 345 0.11 23.55 12.80
CA ASP A 345 -0.61 24.78 12.43
C ASP A 345 0.30 25.87 11.83
N THR A 346 1.58 25.56 11.58
CA THR A 346 2.54 26.52 11.04
C THR A 346 2.25 26.84 9.57
N ARG A 347 2.17 28.13 9.22
CA ARG A 347 1.93 28.56 7.82
C ARG A 347 3.13 28.38 6.87
N SER A 348 4.35 28.42 7.38
CA SER A 348 5.56 28.29 6.55
C SER A 348 5.84 26.84 6.15
N ILE A 349 5.74 26.56 4.85
CA ILE A 349 6.07 25.25 4.26
C ILE A 349 7.54 24.91 4.49
N CYS A 350 8.45 25.87 4.41
CA CYS A 350 9.88 25.63 4.61
C CYS A 350 10.18 25.19 6.05
N LEU A 351 9.54 25.80 7.04
CA LEU A 351 9.72 25.43 8.45
C LEU A 351 9.15 24.02 8.71
N ARG A 352 7.97 23.72 8.15
CA ARG A 352 7.38 22.37 8.21
C ARG A 352 8.25 21.32 7.52
N ALA A 353 8.78 21.64 6.34
CA ALA A 353 9.67 20.76 5.59
C ALA A 353 10.92 20.39 6.41
N LEU A 354 11.56 21.39 7.05
CA LEU A 354 12.71 21.17 7.92
C LEU A 354 12.34 20.24 9.09
N ALA A 355 11.18 20.45 9.71
CA ALA A 355 10.73 19.63 10.82
C ALA A 355 10.29 18.21 10.44
N ARG A 356 10.00 17.95 9.16
CA ARG A 356 9.66 16.62 8.64
C ARG A 356 10.89 15.79 8.28
N LEU A 357 12.04 16.41 7.99
CA LEU A 357 13.27 15.68 7.65
C LEU A 357 13.67 14.60 8.67
N PRO A 358 13.54 14.82 10.00
CA PRO A 358 13.79 13.78 11.01
C PRO A 358 12.98 12.48 10.81
N VAL A 359 11.80 12.55 10.18
CA VAL A 359 10.97 11.36 9.88
C VAL A 359 11.57 10.54 8.74
N VAL A 360 12.23 11.19 7.76
CA VAL A 360 12.81 10.51 6.58
C VAL A 360 14.12 9.80 6.91
N ILE A 361 14.91 10.34 7.84
CA ILE A 361 16.21 9.78 8.24
C ILE A 361 16.13 8.30 8.64
N PRO A 362 15.25 7.86 9.57
CA PRO A 362 15.15 6.44 9.93
C PRO A 362 14.66 5.57 8.77
N ILE A 363 13.77 6.08 7.92
CA ILE A 363 13.29 5.37 6.71
C ILE A 363 14.47 5.11 5.77
N TRP A 364 15.27 6.14 5.53
CA TRP A 364 16.43 6.05 4.67
C TRP A 364 17.47 5.09 5.24
N PHE A 365 17.78 5.20 6.53
CA PHE A 365 18.70 4.30 7.23
C PHE A 365 18.25 2.83 7.13
N LEU A 366 16.98 2.54 7.41
CA LEU A 366 16.41 1.19 7.34
C LEU A 366 16.45 0.60 5.92
N ALA A 367 16.25 1.43 4.89
CA ALA A 367 16.36 0.99 3.50
C ALA A 367 17.80 0.61 3.11
N ILE A 368 18.80 1.30 3.66
CA ILE A 368 20.22 1.03 3.39
C ILE A 368 20.69 -0.25 4.13
N ILE A 369 20.31 -0.40 5.40
CA ILE A 369 20.76 -1.54 6.23
C ILE A 369 20.12 -2.87 5.82
N PHE A 370 18.84 -2.86 5.39
CA PHE A 370 18.07 -4.05 5.02
C PHE A 370 17.55 -4.01 3.57
N PRO A 371 18.41 -4.15 2.54
CA PRO A 371 18.02 -4.03 1.13
C PRO A 371 17.30 -5.29 0.58
N PHE A 372 16.63 -6.07 1.43
CA PHE A 372 16.08 -7.40 1.13
C PHE A 372 14.64 -7.33 0.66
N PHE A 373 14.44 -6.99 -0.62
CA PHE A 373 13.14 -6.66 -1.21
C PHE A 373 11.98 -7.62 -0.92
N GLY A 374 12.12 -8.92 -1.26
CA GLY A 374 11.09 -9.92 -0.95
C GLY A 374 10.96 -10.21 0.56
N PRO A 375 12.06 -10.52 1.26
CA PRO A 375 12.04 -10.84 2.69
C PRO A 375 11.47 -9.74 3.59
N ILE A 376 11.72 -8.46 3.29
CA ILE A 376 11.16 -7.35 4.09
C ILE A 376 9.64 -7.25 3.94
N ASN A 377 9.11 -7.47 2.72
CA ASN A 377 7.67 -7.49 2.49
C ASN A 377 6.98 -8.57 3.30
N SER A 378 7.51 -9.80 3.28
CA SER A 378 6.90 -10.92 3.99
C SER A 378 7.00 -10.75 5.51
N ALA A 379 8.06 -10.12 6.02
CA ALA A 379 8.19 -9.79 7.44
C ALA A 379 7.19 -8.71 7.88
N VAL A 380 7.04 -7.63 7.10
CA VAL A 380 6.05 -6.56 7.34
C VAL A 380 4.62 -7.11 7.22
N GLY A 381 4.38 -8.00 6.25
CA GLY A 381 3.15 -8.75 6.11
C GLY A 381 2.78 -9.51 7.39
N ALA A 382 3.74 -10.30 7.90
CA ALA A 382 3.52 -11.16 9.06
C ALA A 382 3.24 -10.36 10.32
N LEU A 383 4.06 -9.34 10.57
CA LEU A 383 4.14 -8.66 11.87
C LEU A 383 3.24 -7.43 11.96
N LEU A 384 2.98 -6.75 10.85
CA LEU A 384 2.25 -5.49 10.85
C LEU A 384 0.91 -5.63 10.12
N VAL A 385 0.89 -6.13 8.88
CA VAL A 385 -0.38 -6.28 8.12
C VAL A 385 -1.35 -7.23 8.83
N SER A 386 -0.87 -8.34 9.37
CA SER A 386 -1.69 -9.25 10.18
C SER A 386 -2.52 -8.52 11.24
N PHE A 387 -1.93 -7.53 11.91
CA PHE A 387 -2.63 -6.76 12.94
C PHE A 387 -3.42 -5.58 12.37
N THR A 388 -2.78 -4.72 11.59
CA THR A 388 -3.37 -3.47 11.09
C THR A 388 -4.56 -3.72 10.18
N VAL A 389 -4.50 -4.76 9.33
CA VAL A 389 -5.49 -5.01 8.28
C VAL A 389 -6.53 -6.04 8.69
N TYR A 390 -6.14 -7.04 9.46
CA TYR A 390 -7.01 -8.19 9.74
C TYR A 390 -7.46 -8.25 11.21
N ILE A 391 -6.52 -8.42 12.14
CA ILE A 391 -6.84 -8.71 13.55
C ILE A 391 -7.48 -7.52 14.25
N ILE A 392 -6.88 -6.32 14.21
CA ILE A 392 -7.37 -5.15 14.95
C ILE A 392 -8.78 -4.75 14.48
N PRO A 393 -9.06 -4.59 13.18
CA PRO A 393 -10.41 -4.26 12.73
C PRO A 393 -11.47 -5.30 13.13
N ALA A 394 -11.17 -6.59 12.99
CA ALA A 394 -12.09 -7.66 13.35
C ALA A 394 -12.37 -7.70 14.86
N LEU A 395 -11.33 -7.56 15.70
CA LEU A 395 -11.48 -7.42 17.15
C LEU A 395 -12.28 -6.18 17.52
N ALA A 396 -11.98 -5.04 16.90
CA ALA A 396 -12.65 -3.78 17.17
C ALA A 396 -14.16 -3.88 16.91
N HIS A 397 -14.56 -4.53 15.82
CA HIS A 397 -15.97 -4.79 15.53
C HIS A 397 -16.63 -5.73 16.54
N MET A 398 -15.98 -6.86 16.87
CA MET A 398 -16.53 -7.78 17.87
C MET A 398 -16.73 -7.11 19.24
N LEU A 399 -15.80 -6.25 19.64
CA LEU A 399 -15.87 -5.53 20.92
C LEU A 399 -16.90 -4.41 20.90
N THR A 400 -16.97 -3.63 19.81
CA THR A 400 -17.93 -2.53 19.66
C THR A 400 -19.38 -3.02 19.74
N TYR A 401 -19.67 -4.18 19.14
CA TYR A 401 -21.02 -4.76 19.08
C TYR A 401 -21.26 -5.90 20.08
N ARG A 402 -20.44 -6.02 21.14
CA ARG A 402 -20.57 -7.06 22.17
C ARG A 402 -21.90 -6.99 22.92
N LYS A 403 -22.41 -5.79 23.20
CA LYS A 403 -23.65 -5.57 23.97
C LYS A 403 -24.89 -5.62 23.06
N ALA A 404 -26.01 -6.12 23.57
CA ALA A 404 -27.28 -6.16 22.82
C ALA A 404 -27.77 -4.75 22.45
N SER A 405 -27.65 -3.78 23.36
CA SER A 405 -27.99 -2.38 23.11
C SER A 405 -27.17 -1.76 21.97
N ALA A 406 -25.87 -2.06 21.89
CA ALA A 406 -25.01 -1.59 20.81
C ALA A 406 -25.44 -2.15 19.44
N ARG A 407 -25.87 -3.42 19.38
CA ARG A 407 -26.41 -4.04 18.15
C ARG A 407 -27.76 -3.48 17.74
N GLN A 408 -28.62 -3.15 18.70
CA GLN A 408 -29.93 -2.53 18.46
C GLN A 408 -29.77 -1.10 17.91
N ASN A 409 -28.82 -0.33 18.45
CA ASN A 409 -28.58 1.07 18.07
C ASN A 409 -27.52 1.26 16.98
N ALA A 410 -26.99 0.17 16.41
CA ALA A 410 -25.96 0.22 15.38
C ALA A 410 -26.39 1.08 14.18
N ALA A 411 -25.49 1.96 13.74
CA ALA A 411 -25.71 2.81 12.58
C ALA A 411 -25.91 2.00 11.29
N GLU A 412 -25.19 0.87 11.16
CA GLU A 412 -25.39 -0.09 10.10
C GLU A 412 -25.73 -1.49 10.66
N LYS A 413 -26.75 -2.12 10.08
CA LYS A 413 -27.14 -3.50 10.40
C LYS A 413 -26.32 -4.49 9.56
N PRO A 414 -26.25 -5.77 9.98
CA PRO A 414 -25.57 -6.80 9.21
C PRO A 414 -26.08 -6.86 7.76
N PRO A 415 -25.21 -7.23 6.81
CA PRO A 415 -25.55 -7.16 5.39
C PRO A 415 -26.60 -8.21 5.03
N PHE A 416 -27.30 -8.00 3.90
CA PHE A 416 -28.41 -8.87 3.48
C PHE A 416 -28.00 -10.35 3.30
N PHE A 417 -26.76 -10.61 2.87
CA PHE A 417 -26.23 -11.98 2.68
C PHE A 417 -25.81 -12.65 4.00
N MET A 418 -25.67 -11.88 5.08
CA MET A 418 -25.34 -12.39 6.42
C MET A 418 -26.12 -11.59 7.48
N PRO A 419 -27.46 -11.75 7.57
CA PRO A 419 -28.33 -10.94 8.41
C PRO A 419 -28.25 -11.31 9.91
N SER A 420 -27.13 -11.86 10.37
CA SER A 420 -26.94 -12.38 11.73
C SER A 420 -25.68 -11.82 12.38
N TRP A 421 -25.85 -11.15 13.52
CA TRP A 421 -24.74 -10.68 14.35
C TRP A 421 -23.84 -11.82 14.85
N THR A 422 -24.43 -13.00 15.08
CA THR A 422 -23.67 -14.19 15.47
C THR A 422 -22.77 -14.66 14.33
N ALA A 423 -23.29 -14.67 13.10
CA ALA A 423 -22.48 -15.02 11.93
C ALA A 423 -21.34 -14.00 11.70
N MET A 424 -21.63 -12.70 11.83
CA MET A 424 -20.60 -11.64 11.79
C MET A 424 -19.50 -11.88 12.84
N TYR A 425 -19.88 -12.24 14.06
CA TYR A 425 -18.94 -12.53 15.15
C TYR A 425 -18.08 -13.76 14.84
N VAL A 426 -18.70 -14.87 14.41
CA VAL A 426 -17.99 -16.11 14.08
C VAL A 426 -17.01 -15.90 12.94
N PHE A 427 -17.40 -15.17 11.89
CA PHE A 427 -16.51 -14.88 10.77
C PHE A 427 -15.33 -13.98 11.20
N ASN A 428 -15.58 -12.95 12.00
CA ASN A 428 -14.50 -12.12 12.55
C ASN A 428 -13.57 -12.90 13.47
N ALA A 429 -14.10 -13.80 14.29
CA ALA A 429 -13.30 -14.69 15.13
C ALA A 429 -12.44 -15.63 14.28
N PHE A 430 -12.99 -16.17 13.18
CA PHE A 430 -12.22 -16.95 12.21
C PHE A 430 -11.08 -16.13 11.60
N VAL A 431 -11.33 -14.89 11.15
CA VAL A 431 -10.28 -14.00 10.60
C VAL A 431 -9.18 -13.78 11.62
N VAL A 432 -9.53 -13.47 12.88
CA VAL A 432 -8.55 -13.26 13.96
C VAL A 432 -7.71 -14.50 14.19
N VAL A 433 -8.34 -15.67 14.38
CA VAL A 433 -7.63 -16.92 14.67
C VAL A 433 -6.77 -17.36 13.48
N TRP A 434 -7.32 -17.33 12.27
CA TRP A 434 -6.59 -17.70 11.06
C TRP A 434 -5.35 -16.83 10.85
N VAL A 435 -5.51 -15.50 10.89
CA VAL A 435 -4.40 -14.58 10.64
C VAL A 435 -3.41 -14.58 11.79
N PHE A 436 -3.85 -14.78 13.03
CA PHE A 436 -2.94 -14.93 14.16
C PHE A 436 -2.07 -16.19 14.04
N VAL A 437 -2.66 -17.34 13.65
CA VAL A 437 -1.91 -18.60 13.54
C VAL A 437 -1.08 -18.66 12.26
N VAL A 438 -1.69 -18.39 11.10
CA VAL A 438 -1.05 -18.56 9.79
C VAL A 438 -0.21 -17.33 9.41
N GLY A 439 -0.74 -16.12 9.60
CA GLY A 439 -0.06 -14.88 9.24
C GLY A 439 1.03 -14.50 10.24
N PHE A 440 0.66 -14.28 11.50
CA PHE A 440 1.60 -13.88 12.54
C PHE A 440 2.44 -15.06 13.07
N GLY A 441 1.83 -16.20 13.40
CA GLY A 441 2.52 -17.36 13.96
C GLY A 441 3.49 -18.00 12.95
N PHE A 442 2.98 -18.83 12.06
CA PHE A 442 3.81 -19.52 11.06
C PHE A 442 4.46 -18.57 10.06
N GLY A 443 3.72 -17.57 9.58
CA GLY A 443 4.23 -16.54 8.69
C GLY A 443 5.31 -15.67 9.32
N GLY A 444 5.15 -15.26 10.58
CA GLY A 444 6.18 -14.51 11.31
C GLY A 444 7.44 -15.31 11.56
N TRP A 445 7.31 -16.57 11.99
CA TRP A 445 8.45 -17.48 12.11
C TRP A 445 9.19 -17.66 10.79
N ALA A 446 8.46 -17.97 9.70
CA ALA A 446 9.05 -18.24 8.40
C ALA A 446 9.71 -16.99 7.79
N SER A 447 9.00 -15.86 7.79
CA SER A 447 9.51 -14.59 7.27
C SER A 447 10.73 -14.11 8.06
N MET A 448 10.72 -14.22 9.39
CA MET A 448 11.86 -13.81 10.21
C MET A 448 13.05 -14.75 10.04
N THR A 449 12.81 -16.06 9.97
CA THR A 449 13.87 -17.04 9.67
C THR A 449 14.50 -16.77 8.31
N ASN A 450 13.68 -16.48 7.28
CA ASN A 450 14.18 -16.12 5.97
C ASN A 450 14.96 -14.80 6.03
N PHE A 451 14.46 -13.77 6.71
CA PHE A 451 15.10 -12.47 6.85
C PHE A 451 16.48 -12.57 7.53
N ILE A 452 16.55 -13.27 8.66
CA ILE A 452 17.81 -13.54 9.38
C ILE A 452 18.80 -14.27 8.48
N ARG A 453 18.35 -15.32 7.78
CA ARG A 453 19.23 -16.04 6.83
C ARG A 453 19.78 -15.14 5.73
N GLN A 454 19.02 -14.15 5.25
CA GLN A 454 19.53 -13.19 4.26
C GLN A 454 20.57 -12.25 4.87
N ILE A 455 20.38 -11.82 6.12
CA ILE A 455 21.41 -11.08 6.87
C ILE A 455 22.67 -11.92 7.02
N ASP A 456 22.56 -13.19 7.41
CA ASP A 456 23.71 -14.07 7.59
C ASP A 456 24.45 -14.34 6.26
N THR A 457 23.71 -14.38 5.14
CA THR A 457 24.28 -14.67 3.81
C THR A 457 24.92 -13.43 3.17
N PHE A 458 24.27 -12.27 3.24
CA PHE A 458 24.69 -11.06 2.50
C PHE A 458 25.30 -9.97 3.40
N GLY A 459 25.14 -10.09 4.72
CA GLY A 459 25.51 -9.08 5.69
C GLY A 459 24.51 -7.92 5.77
N LEU A 460 24.66 -7.11 6.82
CA LEU A 460 24.03 -5.80 6.91
C LEU A 460 24.70 -4.85 5.91
N PHE A 461 23.95 -3.87 5.38
CA PHE A 461 24.45 -2.89 4.41
C PHE A 461 24.99 -3.51 3.10
N ALA A 462 24.45 -4.67 2.69
CA ALA A 462 24.85 -5.33 1.45
C ALA A 462 24.82 -4.35 0.27
N LYS A 463 25.93 -4.25 -0.48
CA LYS A 463 26.02 -3.34 -1.67
C LYS A 463 24.94 -3.65 -2.69
N CYS A 464 24.67 -4.94 -2.91
CA CYS A 464 23.71 -5.38 -3.91
C CYS A 464 23.09 -6.72 -3.50
N TYR A 465 21.76 -6.75 -3.35
CA TYR A 465 20.98 -7.96 -3.09
C TYR A 465 20.44 -8.54 -4.40
N GLN A 466 20.68 -9.84 -4.65
CA GLN A 466 20.28 -10.55 -5.88
C GLN A 466 20.72 -9.81 -7.16
N CYS A 467 22.00 -9.47 -7.23
CA CYS A 467 22.64 -8.85 -8.38
C CYS A 467 23.61 -9.84 -9.02
N LYS A 468 24.01 -9.59 -10.28
CA LYS A 468 25.06 -10.40 -10.91
C LYS A 468 26.34 -10.33 -10.06
N PRO A 469 27.07 -11.45 -9.89
CA PRO A 469 28.38 -11.41 -9.25
C PRO A 469 29.27 -10.42 -10.02
N PRO A 470 30.12 -9.64 -9.34
CA PRO A 470 31.07 -8.79 -10.05
C PRO A 470 31.96 -9.67 -10.94
N THR A 471 32.11 -9.28 -12.21
CA THR A 471 33.08 -9.91 -13.10
C THR A 471 34.44 -9.85 -12.40
N PRO A 472 35.18 -10.97 -12.29
CA PRO A 472 36.53 -10.93 -11.73
C PRO A 472 37.31 -9.85 -12.50
N ALA A 473 37.85 -8.87 -11.78
CA ALA A 473 38.75 -7.90 -12.38
C ALA A 473 39.82 -8.69 -13.13
N GLY A 474 39.92 -8.47 -14.44
CA GLY A 474 40.76 -9.25 -15.33
C GLY A 474 42.11 -9.50 -14.68
N GLY A 475 42.40 -10.78 -14.40
CA GLY A 475 43.72 -11.22 -14.06
C GLY A 475 44.64 -10.72 -15.17
N ALA A 476 45.54 -9.84 -14.78
CA ALA A 476 46.60 -9.33 -15.63
C ALA A 476 47.20 -10.50 -16.43
N ALA A 477 47.48 -10.23 -17.71
CA ALA A 477 48.27 -11.09 -18.56
C ALA A 477 49.51 -11.59 -17.79
N ALA A 478 49.45 -12.83 -17.31
CA ALA A 478 50.63 -13.60 -16.95
C ALA A 478 51.08 -14.26 -18.24
N GLY A 479 52.21 -13.77 -18.73
CA GLY A 479 52.73 -14.04 -20.06
C GLY A 479 53.06 -15.50 -20.33
N ALA A 480 53.31 -15.73 -21.61
CA ALA A 480 53.92 -16.92 -22.15
C ALA A 480 55.07 -17.45 -21.28
N ALA A 481 54.97 -18.71 -20.88
CA ALA A 481 56.12 -19.57 -20.66
C ALA A 481 55.77 -20.96 -21.21
N ALA A 482 56.43 -21.29 -22.31
CA ALA A 482 56.49 -22.62 -22.89
C ALA A 482 57.18 -23.61 -21.92
N GLN A 483 56.82 -24.90 -22.03
CA GLN A 483 57.69 -26.09 -22.05
C GLN A 483 56.81 -27.34 -21.87
N HIS A 484 56.66 -28.17 -22.91
CA HIS A 484 57.43 -29.41 -23.13
C HIS A 484 57.36 -30.40 -21.94
N HIS A 485 56.38 -31.31 -21.93
CA HIS A 485 56.53 -32.74 -22.28
C HIS A 485 55.21 -33.49 -22.15
#